data_AF-A0A2L0ESI0-F1
#
_entry.id   AF-A0A2L0ESI0-F1
#
_cell.length_a   1.000
_cell.length_b   1.000
_cell.length_c   1.000
_cell.angle_alpha   90.00
_cell.angle_beta   90.00
_cell.angle_gamma   90.00
#
_symmetry.space_group_name_H-M   'P 1'
#
loop_
_entity.id
_entity.type
_entity.pdbx_description
1 polymer ?
#
loop_
_entity_poly.entity_id
_entity_poly.type
_entity_poly.pdbx_seq_one_letter_code
_entity_poly.pdbx_strand_id
1 'polypeptide(L)'
;MAALRAVAAGEAVGVDMLVRLAEQVAAGAAGEAPSSPALWARAALVAQLGEGLGAAAAAGDVEAVRVAHEAIGRLLGAPSQGVAASVQAPVVDLTAERGKRGR
;
A
#
# COMPACT_ATOMS: atom_id res chain seq x y z
N MET A 1 1.28 -20.01 -22.24
CA MET A 1 2.68 -20.13 -21.75
C MET A 1 3.55 -19.01 -22.36
N ALA A 2 3.19 -17.74 -22.16
CA ALA A 2 3.97 -16.58 -22.66
C ALA A 2 4.16 -15.52 -21.56
N ALA A 3 3.20 -15.37 -20.65
CA ALA A 3 3.25 -14.41 -19.55
C ALA A 3 4.33 -14.70 -18.49
N LEU A 4 4.81 -15.95 -18.36
CA LEU A 4 5.79 -16.31 -17.32
C LEU A 4 7.25 -15.98 -17.68
N ARG A 5 7.56 -15.60 -18.93
CA ARG A 5 8.93 -15.24 -19.35
C ARG A 5 9.26 -13.75 -19.19
N ALA A 6 8.26 -12.89 -18.98
CA ALA A 6 8.48 -11.44 -18.87
C ALA A 6 9.11 -11.01 -17.54
N VAL A 7 8.99 -11.81 -16.48
CA VAL A 7 9.56 -11.50 -15.16
C VAL A 7 11.09 -11.64 -15.13
N ALA A 8 11.67 -12.36 -16.10
CA ALA A 8 13.12 -12.61 -16.16
C ALA A 8 13.94 -11.53 -16.88
N ALA A 9 13.30 -10.52 -17.48
CA ALA A 9 13.97 -9.41 -18.13
C ALA A 9 13.70 -8.13 -17.34
N GLY A 10 14.57 -7.83 -16.38
CA GLY A 10 14.50 -6.65 -15.50
C GLY A 10 14.74 -5.32 -16.19
N GLU A 11 14.02 -5.01 -17.27
CA GLU A 11 14.01 -3.71 -17.92
C GLU A 11 12.55 -3.28 -18.14
N ALA A 12 12.23 -2.03 -17.80
CA ALA A 12 10.98 -1.31 -18.07
C ALA A 12 9.71 -1.58 -17.22
N VAL A 13 9.55 -2.69 -16.49
CA VAL A 13 8.31 -2.88 -15.70
C VAL A 13 8.25 -2.01 -14.44
N GLY A 14 9.40 -1.66 -13.86
CA GLY A 14 9.45 -0.93 -12.58
C GLY A 14 8.99 0.53 -12.67
N VAL A 15 9.42 1.27 -13.69
CA VAL A 15 9.12 2.72 -13.79
C VAL A 15 7.70 2.95 -14.29
N ASP A 16 7.23 2.21 -15.29
CA ASP A 16 5.85 2.35 -15.78
C ASP A 16 4.81 1.88 -14.75
N MET A 17 5.14 0.88 -13.93
CA MET A 17 4.30 0.46 -12.80
C MET A 17 4.29 1.50 -11.67
N LEU A 18 5.44 2.13 -11.37
CA LEU A 18 5.52 3.23 -10.40
C LEU A 18 4.80 4.48 -10.87
N VAL A 19 4.89 4.82 -12.16
CA VAL A 19 4.15 5.93 -12.78
C VAL A 19 2.65 5.65 -12.73
N ARG A 20 2.19 4.43 -13.07
CA ARG A 20 0.78 4.08 -12.94
C ARG A 20 0.28 4.04 -11.50
N LEU A 21 1.13 3.65 -10.56
CA LEU A 21 0.78 3.70 -9.14
C LEU A 21 0.68 5.15 -8.66
N ALA A 22 1.59 6.02 -9.09
CA ALA A 22 1.53 7.46 -8.80
C ALA A 22 0.31 8.13 -9.44
N GLU A 23 -0.05 7.75 -10.67
CA GLU A 23 -1.27 8.20 -11.35
C GLU A 23 -2.54 7.67 -10.66
N GLN A 24 -2.55 6.43 -10.17
CA GLN A 24 -3.67 5.89 -9.40
C GLN A 24 -3.83 6.56 -8.03
N VAL A 25 -2.73 6.93 -7.37
CA VAL A 25 -2.75 7.72 -6.14
C VAL A 25 -3.23 9.14 -6.42
N ALA A 26 -2.83 9.75 -7.53
CA ALA A 26 -3.31 11.07 -7.96
C ALA A 26 -4.78 11.07 -8.39
N ALA A 27 -5.24 10.01 -9.08
CA ALA A 27 -6.64 9.84 -9.48
C ALA A 27 -7.55 9.47 -8.30
N GLY A 28 -7.00 8.78 -7.28
CA GLY A 28 -7.66 8.54 -5.99
C GLY A 28 -7.72 9.77 -5.09
N ALA A 29 -6.92 10.81 -5.37
CA ALA A 29 -6.85 12.06 -4.63
C ALA A 29 -7.88 13.12 -5.09
N ALA A 30 -8.89 12.73 -5.88
CA ALA A 30 -10.06 13.57 -6.16
C ALA A 30 -11.09 13.57 -5.00
N GLY A 31 -10.77 12.94 -3.86
CA GLY A 31 -11.50 13.07 -2.62
C GLY A 31 -10.53 13.31 -1.46
N GLU A 32 -10.48 14.55 -0.99
CA GLU A 32 -9.76 15.02 0.20
C GLU A 32 -8.23 14.86 0.18
N ALA A 33 -7.52 15.94 -0.15
CA ALA A 33 -6.10 16.04 0.22
C ALA A 33 -5.96 15.80 1.73
N PRO A 34 -4.97 15.00 2.20
CA PRO A 34 -4.75 14.81 3.62
C PRO A 34 -4.44 16.16 4.28
N SER A 35 -5.45 16.72 4.95
CA SER A 35 -5.48 18.09 5.49
C SER A 35 -4.61 18.30 6.74
N SER A 36 -3.79 17.30 7.10
CA SER A 36 -2.92 17.33 8.27
C SER A 36 -1.46 17.08 7.90
N PRO A 37 -0.51 17.93 8.34
CA PRO A 37 0.93 17.70 8.21
C PRO A 37 1.40 16.30 8.67
N ALA A 38 0.68 15.69 9.63
CA ALA A 38 0.98 14.35 10.13
C ALA A 38 0.71 13.23 9.09
N LEU A 39 -0.29 13.41 8.22
CA LEU A 39 -0.58 12.47 7.13
C LEU A 39 0.48 12.57 6.02
N TRP A 40 0.97 13.79 5.75
CA TRP A 40 2.10 14.02 4.84
C TRP A 40 3.39 13.36 5.34
N ALA A 41 3.71 13.52 6.63
CA ALA A 41 4.88 12.87 7.24
C ALA A 41 4.78 11.35 7.17
N ARG A 42 3.58 10.78 7.43
CA ARG A 42 3.34 9.34 7.31
C ARG A 42 3.55 8.85 5.87
N ALA A 43 3.02 9.56 4.88
CA ALA A 43 3.19 9.21 3.47
C ALA A 43 4.66 9.23 3.04
N ALA A 44 5.42 10.24 3.46
CA ALA A 44 6.86 10.33 3.17
C ALA A 44 7.65 9.15 3.77
N LEU A 45 7.34 8.76 5.01
CA LEU A 45 7.98 7.60 5.66
C LEU A 45 7.66 6.28 4.96
N VAL A 46 6.41 6.10 4.50
CA VAL A 46 6.02 4.91 3.73
C VAL A 46 6.77 4.85 2.40
N ALA A 47 6.89 5.97 1.69
CA ALA A 47 7.64 6.03 0.43
C ALA A 47 9.12 5.64 0.63
N GLN A 48 9.78 6.24 1.63
CA GLN A 48 11.19 5.96 1.93
C GLN A 48 11.42 4.49 2.33
N LEU A 49 10.52 3.90 3.13
CA LEU A 49 10.60 2.48 3.48
C LEU A 49 10.35 1.56 2.26
N GLY A 50 9.50 1.96 1.33
CA GLY A 50 9.26 1.22 0.09
C GLY A 50 10.50 1.16 -0.82
N GLU A 51 11.20 2.29 -0.96
CA GLU A 51 12.48 2.34 -1.70
C GLU A 51 13.55 1.46 -1.03
N GLY A 52 13.69 1.56 0.29
CA GLY A 52 14.62 0.73 1.07
C GLY A 52 14.30 -0.76 1.00
N LEU A 53 13.01 -1.13 0.99
CA LEU A 53 12.56 -2.51 0.83
C LEU A 53 12.92 -3.07 -0.55
N GLY A 54 12.76 -2.28 -1.62
CA GLY A 54 13.17 -2.68 -2.97
C GLY A 54 14.68 -2.92 -3.07
N ALA A 55 15.48 -2.04 -2.48
CA ALA A 55 16.94 -2.19 -2.44
C ALA A 55 17.37 -3.43 -1.64
N ALA A 56 16.78 -3.65 -0.46
CA ALA A 56 17.04 -4.82 0.37
C ALA A 56 16.65 -6.13 -0.34
N ALA A 57 15.50 -6.14 -1.02
CA ALA A 57 15.06 -7.31 -1.80
C ALA A 57 16.02 -7.63 -2.95
N ALA A 58 16.50 -6.61 -3.67
CA ALA A 58 17.48 -6.78 -4.74
C ALA A 58 18.84 -7.30 -4.21
N ALA A 59 19.22 -6.91 -2.99
CA ALA A 59 20.42 -7.38 -2.32
C ALA A 59 20.26 -8.78 -1.67
N GLY A 60 19.05 -9.33 -1.63
CA GLY A 60 18.76 -10.59 -0.93
C GLY A 60 18.80 -10.48 0.60
N ASP A 61 18.73 -9.26 1.15
CA ASP A 61 18.69 -9.03 2.60
C ASP A 61 17.28 -9.27 3.15
N VAL A 62 17.01 -10.55 3.46
CA VAL A 62 15.70 -11.01 3.93
C VAL A 62 15.28 -10.34 5.24
N GLU A 63 16.22 -10.05 6.14
CA GLU A 63 15.87 -9.45 7.43
C GLU A 63 15.51 -7.97 7.26
N ALA A 64 16.25 -7.22 6.44
CA ALA A 64 15.91 -5.84 6.15
C ALA A 64 14.56 -5.72 5.41
N VAL A 65 14.25 -6.66 4.51
CA VAL A 65 12.93 -6.75 3.87
C VAL A 65 11.82 -6.96 4.90
N ARG A 66 12.02 -7.91 5.84
CA ARG A 66 11.03 -8.19 6.90
C ARG A 66 10.79 -6.97 7.77
N VAL A 67 11.86 -6.31 8.21
CA VAL A 67 11.79 -5.11 9.06
C VAL A 67 11.07 -3.97 8.34
N ALA A 68 11.40 -3.72 7.07
CA ALA A 68 10.74 -2.66 6.29
C ALA A 68 9.26 -2.97 6.05
N HIS A 69 8.90 -4.22 5.76
CA HIS A 69 7.51 -4.65 5.61
C HIS A 69 6.70 -4.48 6.91
N GLU A 70 7.25 -4.89 8.06
CA GLU A 70 6.63 -4.67 9.36
C GLU A 70 6.47 -3.19 9.69
N ALA A 71 7.48 -2.36 9.40
CA ALA A 71 7.43 -0.93 9.65
C ALA A 71 6.33 -0.25 8.82
N ILE A 72 6.22 -0.58 7.54
CA ILE A 72 5.14 -0.11 6.66
C ILE A 72 3.79 -0.57 7.22
N GLY A 73 3.65 -1.85 7.58
CA GLY A 73 2.43 -2.38 8.17
C GLY A 73 2.00 -1.65 9.45
N ARG A 74 2.94 -1.30 10.32
CA ARG A 74 2.67 -0.51 11.54
C ARG A 74 2.26 0.93 11.22
N LEU A 75 2.88 1.57 10.24
CA LEU A 75 2.52 2.94 9.82
C LEU A 75 1.13 3.02 9.18
N LEU A 76 0.76 2.00 8.41
CA LEU A 76 -0.56 1.91 7.78
C LEU A 76 -1.65 1.46 8.75
N GLY A 77 -1.32 0.54 9.67
CA GLY A 77 -2.24 0.02 10.68
C GLY A 77 -2.41 0.92 11.91
N ALA A 78 -1.54 1.92 12.10
CA ALA A 78 -1.70 2.89 13.18
C ALA A 78 -2.96 3.72 12.93
N PRO A 79 -3.96 3.70 13.85
CA PRO A 79 -5.11 4.59 13.72
C PRO A 79 -4.59 6.01 13.58
N SER A 80 -5.00 6.70 12.51
CA SER A 80 -4.76 8.13 12.37
C SER A 80 -5.15 8.78 13.69
N GLN A 81 -4.26 9.53 14.34
CA GLN A 81 -4.49 10.05 15.70
C GLN A 81 -5.74 10.96 15.83
N GLY A 82 -6.46 11.22 14.73
CA GLY A 82 -7.78 11.88 14.71
C GLY A 82 -8.99 10.96 14.52
N VAL A 83 -8.82 9.65 14.25
CA VAL A 83 -9.91 8.68 14.26
C VAL A 83 -9.80 7.95 15.59
N ALA A 84 -10.62 8.40 16.55
CA ALA A 84 -10.75 7.77 17.86
C ALA A 84 -10.81 6.24 17.69
N ALA A 85 -10.15 5.53 18.62
CA ALA A 85 -10.04 4.08 18.70
C ALA A 85 -11.39 3.30 18.77
N SER A 86 -12.51 3.94 18.42
CA SER A 86 -13.86 3.42 18.46
C SER A 86 -14.51 3.21 17.08
N VAL A 87 -13.88 3.58 15.96
CA VAL A 87 -14.40 3.22 14.63
C VAL A 87 -13.78 1.89 14.20
N GLN A 88 -14.17 0.82 14.88
CA GLN A 88 -14.09 -0.51 14.27
C GLN A 88 -14.92 -0.44 12.99
N ALA A 89 -14.28 -0.65 11.83
CA ALA A 89 -15.01 -0.79 10.58
C ALA A 89 -16.13 -1.83 10.79
N PRO A 90 -17.38 -1.54 10.40
CA PRO A 90 -18.48 -2.45 10.69
C PRO A 90 -18.17 -3.81 10.07
N VAL A 91 -18.10 -4.85 10.92
CA VAL A 91 -17.90 -6.22 10.47
C VAL A 91 -19.16 -6.63 9.70
N VAL A 92 -19.05 -6.70 8.37
CA VAL A 92 -20.15 -7.09 7.50
C VAL A 92 -20.24 -8.61 7.46
N ASP A 93 -21.42 -9.14 7.80
CA ASP A 93 -21.73 -10.55 7.58
C ASP A 93 -21.84 -10.83 6.06
N LEU A 94 -20.82 -11.50 5.53
CA LEU A 94 -20.73 -11.85 4.10
C LEU A 94 -21.84 -12.81 3.66
N THR A 95 -22.40 -13.61 4.56
CA THR A 95 -23.51 -14.54 4.24
C THR A 95 -24.79 -13.75 4.02
N ALA A 96 -25.12 -12.86 4.96
CA ALA A 96 -26.24 -11.94 4.81
C ALA A 96 -26.08 -11.06 3.57
N GLU A 97 -24.87 -10.59 3.29
CA GLU A 97 -24.61 -9.68 2.19
C GLU A 97 -24.65 -10.35 0.81
N ARG A 98 -24.25 -11.63 0.72
CA ARG A 98 -24.47 -12.44 -0.48
C ARG A 98 -25.96 -12.71 -0.72
N GLY A 99 -26.74 -12.93 0.34
CA GLY A 99 -28.20 -13.11 0.24
C GLY A 99 -28.92 -11.87 -0.31
N LYS A 100 -28.48 -10.66 0.08
CA LYS A 100 -29.04 -9.39 -0.44
C LYS A 100 -28.67 -9.12 -1.91
N ARG A 101 -27.48 -9.56 -2.34
CA ARG A 101 -26.95 -9.34 -3.70
C ARG A 101 -27.31 -10.45 -4.70
N GLY A 102 -27.89 -11.55 -4.22
CA GLY A 102 -28.37 -12.67 -5.04
C GLY A 102 -29.75 -12.45 -5.66
N ARG A 103 -30.01 -11.26 -6.23
CA ARG A 103 -31.09 -11.02 -7.19
C ARG A 103 -30.54 -10.28 -8.40
#